data_AF-A0A657PNA6-F1
#
_entry.id   AF-A0A657PNA6-F1
#
_cell.length_a   1.000
_cell.length_b   1.000
_cell.length_c   1.000
_cell.angle_alpha   90.00
_cell.angle_beta   90.00
_cell.angle_gamma   90.00
#
_symmetry.space_group_name_H-M   'P 1'
#
loop_
_entity.id
_entity.type
_entity.pdbx_description
1 polymer ?
#
loop_
_entity_poly.entity_id
_entity_poly.type
_entity_poly.pdbx_seq_one_letter_code
_entity_poly.pdbx_strand_id
1 'polypeptide(L)'
;MIDIDESALKAVLTVGEGGEFPIVTIDGEKVMAGRLGSYVIISQGGIEVVAMVMRAYQERRAFRQEQRAMEFAMLDLIPLGELTRSRAFTRGVIHFPTPGAEVHVIRPSNIHILFKAYRDR
;
A
#
# COMPACT_ATOMS: atom_id res chain seq x y z
N MET A 1 -3.20 -7.87 -4.33
CA MET A 1 -4.64 -8.02 -4.02
C MET A 1 -4.88 -7.47 -2.63
N ILE A 2 -5.80 -6.53 -2.47
CA ILE A 2 -6.16 -6.00 -1.14
C ILE A 2 -7.20 -6.91 -0.50
N ASP A 3 -7.10 -7.13 0.81
CA ASP A 3 -8.09 -7.84 1.63
C ASP A 3 -8.55 -6.91 2.76
N ILE A 4 -9.82 -7.02 3.16
CA ILE A 4 -10.46 -6.08 4.11
C ILE A 4 -11.13 -6.90 5.20
N ASP A 5 -10.67 -6.69 6.43
CA ASP A 5 -11.25 -7.27 7.65
C ASP A 5 -11.56 -6.12 8.62
N GLU A 6 -12.53 -6.29 9.52
CA GLU A 6 -13.41 -5.33 10.26
C GLU A 6 -12.85 -3.96 10.75
N SER A 7 -11.56 -3.65 10.62
CA SER A 7 -10.99 -2.30 10.77
C SER A 7 -9.62 -2.10 10.13
N ALA A 8 -9.09 -3.11 9.42
CA ALA A 8 -7.71 -3.14 8.94
C ALA A 8 -7.65 -3.33 7.43
N LEU A 9 -6.97 -2.41 6.75
CA LEU A 9 -6.71 -2.50 5.33
C LEU A 9 -5.45 -3.35 5.12
N LYS A 10 -5.57 -4.49 4.47
CA LYS A 10 -4.45 -5.39 4.20
C LYS A 10 -4.13 -5.40 2.72
N ALA A 11 -2.85 -5.37 2.37
CA ALA A 11 -2.42 -5.53 0.98
C ALA A 11 -1.52 -6.74 0.83
N VAL A 12 -1.85 -7.59 -0.14
CA VAL A 12 -0.98 -8.65 -0.63
C VAL A 12 -0.23 -8.12 -1.84
N LEU A 13 1.10 -8.10 -1.75
CA LEU A 13 1.99 -7.75 -2.84
C LEU A 13 2.44 -9.01 -3.57
N THR A 14 2.60 -8.89 -4.88
CA THR A 14 3.34 -9.89 -5.67
C THR A 14 4.82 -9.77 -5.35
N VAL A 15 5.46 -10.90 -5.06
CA VAL A 15 6.88 -10.99 -4.68
C VAL A 15 7.69 -11.70 -5.76
N GLY A 16 9.01 -11.49 -5.74
CA GLY A 16 9.94 -12.23 -6.61
C GLY A 16 10.07 -13.71 -6.24
N GLU A 17 10.87 -14.47 -7.00
CA GLU A 17 11.01 -15.93 -6.81
C GLU A 17 11.50 -16.36 -5.41
N GLY A 18 12.17 -15.47 -4.67
CA GLY A 18 12.62 -15.69 -3.29
C GLY A 18 11.78 -14.99 -2.22
N GLY A 19 10.55 -14.56 -2.55
CA GLY A 19 9.63 -13.91 -1.61
C GLY A 19 9.98 -12.46 -1.27
N GLU A 20 11.06 -11.92 -1.83
CA GLU A 20 11.56 -10.58 -1.52
C GLU A 20 10.48 -9.52 -1.76
N PHE A 21 10.41 -8.55 -0.84
CA PHE A 21 9.54 -7.40 -0.99
C PHE A 21 9.90 -6.64 -2.28
N PRO A 22 8.89 -6.20 -3.06
CA PRO A 22 9.17 -5.50 -4.30
C PRO A 22 9.90 -4.18 -4.05
N ILE A 23 10.92 -3.94 -4.85
CA ILE A 23 11.66 -2.69 -4.92
C ILE A 23 11.23 -1.99 -6.21
N VAL A 24 10.63 -0.82 -6.06
CA VAL A 24 10.22 0.02 -7.20
C VAL A 24 11.29 1.07 -7.42
N THR A 25 11.76 1.22 -8.66
CA THR A 25 12.66 2.32 -9.03
C THR A 25 11.82 3.48 -9.55
N ILE A 26 11.93 4.65 -8.94
CA ILE A 26 11.18 5.84 -9.32
C ILE A 26 12.20 6.99 -9.49
N ASP A 27 12.38 7.51 -10.70
CA ASP A 27 13.43 8.49 -11.10
C ASP A 27 14.84 8.12 -10.63
N GLY A 28 15.20 6.84 -10.74
CA GLY A 28 16.53 6.34 -10.36
C GLY A 28 16.69 6.03 -8.87
N GLU A 29 15.73 6.40 -8.02
CA GLU A 29 15.73 6.03 -6.61
C GLU A 29 15.00 4.71 -6.38
N LYS A 30 15.61 3.80 -5.61
CA LYS A 30 14.99 2.54 -5.20
C LYS A 30 14.13 2.76 -3.95
N VAL A 31 12.85 2.44 -4.05
CA VAL A 31 11.89 2.52 -2.94
C VAL A 31 11.34 1.13 -2.64
N MET A 32 11.46 0.71 -1.38
CA MET A 32 10.94 -0.57 -0.92
C MET A 32 9.47 -0.45 -0.54
N ALA A 33 8.60 -1.27 -1.14
CA ALA A 33 7.14 -1.18 -0.97
C ALA A 33 6.61 -1.58 0.42
N GLY A 34 7.46 -2.13 1.30
CA GLY A 34 7.09 -2.63 2.63
C GLY A 34 7.76 -1.93 3.80
N ARG A 35 8.39 -0.78 3.60
CA ARG A 35 9.07 -0.06 4.69
C ARG A 35 8.04 0.46 5.69
N LEU A 36 8.16 0.09 6.97
CA LEU A 36 7.29 0.62 8.02
C LEU A 36 7.36 2.16 8.07
N GLY A 37 6.20 2.80 8.25
CA GLY A 37 6.04 4.25 8.22
C GLY A 37 6.10 4.87 6.82
N SER A 38 6.34 4.09 5.77
CA SER A 38 6.17 4.56 4.40
C SER A 38 4.69 4.62 4.03
N TYR A 39 4.40 5.33 2.94
CA TYR A 39 3.04 5.59 2.48
C TYR A 39 2.81 4.97 1.11
N VAL A 40 1.58 4.51 0.91
CA VAL A 40 1.09 3.94 -0.35
C VAL A 40 -0.19 4.65 -0.77
N ILE A 41 -0.44 4.69 -2.09
CA ILE A 41 -1.73 5.04 -2.66
C ILE A 41 -2.41 3.75 -3.09
N ILE A 42 -3.65 3.58 -2.68
CA ILE A 42 -4.52 2.51 -3.14
C ILE A 42 -5.48 3.10 -4.16
N SER A 43 -5.47 2.55 -5.38
CA SER A 43 -6.24 3.07 -6.51
C SER A 43 -7.28 2.05 -6.97
N GLN A 44 -8.54 2.48 -7.07
CA GLN A 44 -9.61 1.68 -7.66
C GLN A 44 -10.73 2.59 -8.17
N GLY A 45 -11.13 2.44 -9.44
CA GLY A 45 -12.31 3.14 -9.98
C GLY A 45 -12.24 4.67 -9.89
N GLY A 46 -11.04 5.26 -9.89
CA GLY A 46 -10.82 6.71 -9.73
C GLY A 46 -10.86 7.21 -8.28
N ILE A 47 -10.97 6.32 -7.30
CA ILE A 47 -10.76 6.60 -5.87
C ILE A 47 -9.30 6.33 -5.55
N GLU A 48 -8.65 7.28 -4.87
CA GLU A 48 -7.28 7.16 -4.39
C GLU A 48 -7.25 7.30 -2.87
N VAL A 49 -6.94 6.22 -2.16
CA VAL A 49 -6.80 6.21 -0.69
C VAL A 49 -5.31 6.25 -0.32
N VAL A 50 -4.94 7.19 0.54
CA VAL A 50 -3.59 7.26 1.12
C VAL A 50 -3.57 6.44 2.40
N ALA A 51 -2.63 5.50 2.50
CA ALA A 51 -2.44 4.68 3.68
C ALA A 51 -0.96 4.60 4.07
N MET A 52 -0.71 4.38 5.37
CA MET A 52 0.63 4.17 5.92
C MET A 52 0.87 2.69 6.19
N VAL A 53 2.06 2.20 5.87
CA VAL A 53 2.51 0.85 6.20
C VAL A 53 2.79 0.76 7.70
N MET A 54 1.95 0.04 8.44
CA MET A 54 2.16 -0.22 9.86
C MET A 54 2.97 -1.49 10.08
N ARG A 55 2.73 -2.52 9.26
CA ARG A 55 3.46 -3.79 9.35
C ARG A 55 3.69 -4.33 7.97
N ALA A 56 4.83 -4.99 7.79
CA ALA A 56 5.16 -5.74 6.59
C ALA A 56 5.71 -7.10 7.02
N TYR A 57 5.16 -8.18 6.47
CA TYR A 57 5.56 -9.55 6.80
C TYR A 57 5.37 -10.48 5.61
N GLN A 58 6.06 -11.62 5.62
CA GLN A 58 5.88 -12.68 4.64
C GLN A 58 5.00 -13.78 5.21
N GLU A 59 4.11 -14.33 4.39
CA GLU A 59 3.37 -15.54 4.68
C GLU A 59 3.72 -16.62 3.66
N ARG A 60 4.07 -17.81 4.13
CA ARG A 60 4.37 -18.96 3.28
C ARG A 60 3.20 -19.93 3.35
N ARG A 61 2.49 -20.11 2.24
CA ARG A 61 1.43 -21.12 2.14
C ARG A 61 1.91 -22.31 1.33
N ALA A 62 1.91 -23.47 1.97
CA ALA A 62 2.12 -24.74 1.28
C ALA A 62 0.79 -25.21 0.70
N PHE A 63 0.70 -25.31 -0.63
CA PHE A 63 -0.46 -25.93 -1.28
C PHE A 63 -0.25 -27.44 -1.33
N ARG A 64 -1.23 -28.20 -0.83
CA ARG A 64 -1.10 -29.66 -0.65
C ARG A 64 -0.98 -30.44 -1.98
N GLN A 65 -1.29 -29.82 -3.12
CA GLN A 65 -1.29 -30.42 -4.45
C GLN A 65 -0.07 -30.07 -5.31
N GLU A 66 0.65 -29.00 -5.00
CA GLU A 66 1.81 -28.54 -5.75
C GLU A 66 2.95 -28.50 -4.76
N GLN A 67 4.04 -29.25 -4.97
CA GLN A 67 5.22 -29.24 -4.07
C GLN A 67 5.95 -27.88 -4.00
N ARG A 68 5.26 -26.78 -4.36
CA ARG A 68 5.73 -25.41 -4.39
C ARG A 68 4.99 -24.62 -3.32
N ALA A 69 5.73 -24.10 -2.36
CA ALA A 69 5.19 -23.10 -1.45
C ALA A 69 5.09 -21.76 -2.19
N MET A 70 3.96 -21.08 -2.05
CA MET A 70 3.85 -19.68 -2.47
C MET A 70 4.22 -18.79 -1.30
N GLU A 71 5.07 -17.81 -1.57
CA GLU A 71 5.42 -16.75 -0.64
C GLU A 71 4.62 -15.51 -1.01
N PHE A 72 4.01 -14.89 -0.01
CA PHE A 72 3.22 -13.67 -0.17
C PHE A 72 3.80 -12.61 0.75
N ALA A 73 4.04 -11.41 0.23
CA ALA A 73 4.30 -10.24 1.06
C ALA A 73 2.98 -9.60 1.45
N MET A 74 2.76 -9.47 2.76
CA MET A 74 1.57 -8.90 3.37
C MET A 74 1.92 -7.55 4.00
N LEU A 75 1.07 -6.57 3.80
CA LEU A 75 1.12 -5.28 4.47
C LEU A 75 -0.13 -5.08 5.32
N ASP A 76 0.04 -4.64 6.57
CA ASP A 76 -1.02 -4.03 7.34
C ASP A 76 -0.94 -2.52 7.17
N LEU A 77 -2.04 -1.91 6.74
CA LEU A 77 -2.12 -0.51 6.36
C LEU A 77 -3.08 0.25 7.27
N ILE A 78 -2.68 1.46 7.64
CA ILE A 78 -3.54 2.42 8.32
C ILE A 78 -4.02 3.44 7.28
N PRO A 79 -5.32 3.43 6.91
CA PRO A 79 -5.87 4.45 6.02
C PRO A 79 -5.85 5.82 6.70
N LEU A 80 -5.40 6.84 5.99
CA LEU A 80 -5.27 8.21 6.52
C LEU A 80 -6.29 9.15 5.90
N GLY A 81 -6.58 8.96 4.61
CA GLY A 81 -7.51 9.80 3.89
C GLY A 81 -7.56 9.50 2.40
N GLU A 82 -8.26 10.36 1.66
CA GLU A 82 -8.46 10.25 0.22
C GLU A 82 -7.79 11.40 -0.52
N LEU A 83 -7.37 11.14 -1.76
CA LEU A 83 -7.04 12.18 -2.72
C LEU A 83 -8.26 12.48 -3.58
N THR A 84 -8.59 13.75 -3.71
CA THR A 84 -9.59 14.20 -4.68
C THR A 84 -9.03 14.10 -6.10
N ARG A 85 -9.89 14.28 -7.11
CA ARG A 85 -9.47 14.39 -8.52
C ARG A 85 -8.42 15.49 -8.77
N SER A 86 -8.39 16.52 -7.94
CA SER A 86 -7.39 17.59 -7.99
C SER A 86 -6.11 17.28 -7.19
N ARG A 87 -5.92 16.04 -6.76
CA ARG A 87 -4.80 15.58 -5.90
C ARG A 87 -4.75 16.24 -4.53
N ALA A 88 -5.86 16.85 -4.08
CA ALA A 88 -5.94 17.42 -2.74
C ALA A 88 -6.23 16.31 -1.73
N PHE A 89 -5.46 16.26 -0.64
CA PHE A 89 -5.68 15.31 0.44
C PHE A 89 -6.84 15.76 1.33
N THR A 90 -7.75 14.83 1.62
CA THR A 90 -8.83 14.98 2.60
C THR A 90 -8.67 13.92 3.68
N ARG A 91 -8.67 14.35 4.95
CA ARG A 91 -8.56 13.43 6.09
C ARG A 91 -9.81 12.56 6.22
N GLY A 92 -9.59 11.27 6.52
CA GLY A 92 -10.65 10.28 6.65
C GLY A 92 -10.97 9.61 5.32
N VAL A 93 -11.40 8.35 5.39
CA VAL A 93 -11.78 7.54 4.23
C VAL A 93 -13.29 7.32 4.27
N ILE A 94 -13.95 7.78 3.22
CA ILE A 94 -15.38 7.63 2.96
C ILE A 94 -15.60 6.42 2.05
N HIS A 95 -14.70 6.22 1.09
CA HIS A 95 -14.75 5.18 0.08
C HIS A 95 -13.61 4.19 0.31
N PHE A 96 -13.90 3.14 1.08
CA PHE A 96 -12.96 2.05 1.22
C PHE A 96 -12.82 1.31 -0.12
N PRO A 97 -11.58 1.01 -0.56
CA PRO A 97 -11.36 0.18 -1.74
C PRO A 97 -11.95 -1.21 -1.50
N THR A 98 -12.07 -2.02 -2.54
CA THR A 98 -12.45 -3.44 -2.44
C THR A 98 -11.29 -4.34 -2.89
N PRO A 99 -11.34 -5.66 -2.63
CA PRO A 99 -10.35 -6.58 -3.16
C PRO A 99 -10.14 -6.43 -4.67
N GLY A 100 -8.88 -6.51 -5.09
CA GLY A 100 -8.46 -6.25 -6.47
C GLY A 100 -7.99 -4.82 -6.76
N ALA A 101 -8.10 -3.89 -5.81
CA ALA A 101 -7.50 -2.56 -5.92
C ALA A 101 -5.97 -2.61 -6.06
N GLU A 102 -5.41 -1.62 -6.77
CA GLU A 102 -3.98 -1.49 -7.04
C GLU A 102 -3.28 -0.76 -5.89
N VAL A 103 -2.02 -1.11 -5.64
CA VAL A 103 -1.19 -0.48 -4.60
C VAL A 103 0.02 0.17 -5.27
N HIS A 104 0.18 1.47 -5.07
CA HIS A 104 1.28 2.27 -5.61
C HIS A 104 2.15 2.81 -4.48
N VAL A 105 3.46 2.70 -4.64
CA VAL A 105 4.44 3.23 -3.69
C VAL A 105 4.60 4.73 -3.89
N ILE A 106 4.61 5.50 -2.80
CA ILE A 106 4.89 6.94 -2.83
C ILE A 106 6.35 7.19 -2.44
N ARG A 107 7.01 8.12 -3.13
CA ARG A 107 8.31 8.61 -2.68
C ARG A 107 8.20 9.34 -1.34
N PRO A 108 9.15 9.14 -0.41
CA PRO A 108 9.20 9.90 0.83
C PRO A 108 9.19 11.42 0.61
N SER A 109 9.87 11.93 -0.42
CA SER A 109 9.89 13.37 -0.73
C SER A 109 8.53 13.93 -1.15
N ASN A 110 7.69 13.12 -1.80
CA ASN A 110 6.38 13.55 -2.31
C ASN A 110 5.30 13.53 -1.22
N ILE A 111 5.53 12.87 -0.09
CA ILE A 111 4.54 12.80 0.99
C ILE A 111 4.25 14.17 1.60
N HIS A 112 5.26 15.04 1.67
CA HIS A 112 5.12 16.37 2.24
C HIS A 112 4.20 17.26 1.40
N ILE A 113 4.06 16.96 0.10
CA ILE A 113 3.14 17.66 -0.79
C ILE A 113 1.69 17.30 -0.42
N LEU A 114 1.41 16.02 -0.12
CA LEU A 114 0.08 15.56 0.26
C LEU A 114 -0.40 16.20 1.57
N PHE A 115 0.51 16.43 2.52
CA PHE A 115 0.16 17.03 3.82
C PHE A 115 0.42 18.53 3.92
N LYS A 116 0.79 19.21 2.82
CA LYS A 116 1.19 20.62 2.84
C LYS A 116 0.09 21.56 3.38
N ALA A 117 -1.18 21.27 3.08
CA ALA A 117 -2.32 22.06 3.55
C ALA A 117 -2.59 21.97 5.07
N TYR A 118 -1.99 21.01 5.77
CA TYR A 118 -2.23 20.75 7.20
C TYR A 118 -1.05 21.18 8.10
N ARG A 119 0.00 21.79 7.54
CA ARG A 119 1.17 22.23 8.32
C ARG A 119 1.05 23.65 8.89
N ASP A 120 0.11 24.44 8.37
CA ASP A 120 -0.05 25.87 8.68
C ASP A 120 -1.38 26.20 9.40
N ARG A 121 -1.91 25.27 10.21
CA ARG A 121 -3.04 25.52 11.11
C ARG A 121 -2.72 25.16 12.55
#